data_AF-A0A6I4RIK2-F1
#
_entry.id   AF-A0A6I4RIK2-F1
#
_cell.length_a   1.000
_cell.length_b   1.000
_cell.length_c   1.000
_cell.angle_alpha   90.00
_cell.angle_beta   90.00
_cell.angle_gamma   90.00
#
_symmetry.space_group_name_H-M   'P 1'
#
loop_
_entity.id
_entity.type
_entity.pdbx_description
1 polymer ?
#
loop_
_entity_poly.entity_id
_entity_poly.type
_entity_poly.pdbx_seq_one_letter_code
_entity_poly.pdbx_strand_id
1 'polypeptide(L)'
;MKTIMIVYMGIYLLVTVIAAAYSYVKTKRMNRLCVWLTLLTCLLLLVTLYFYAQRYQPVQMVGFAVGFTLISSLFLYNGTREGTQFIYTFLFSAGRFLLHLQFLILLYIFR
;
A
#
# COMPACT_ATOMS: atom_id res chain seq x y z
N MET A 1 10.57 0.02 19.79
CA MET A 1 9.81 0.88 18.87
C MET A 1 9.78 0.33 17.43
N LYS A 2 10.94 0.02 16.81
CA LYS A 2 11.00 -0.59 15.46
C LYS A 2 10.11 -1.81 15.24
N THR A 3 10.08 -2.74 16.20
CA THR A 3 9.28 -3.97 16.12
C THR A 3 7.78 -3.69 15.99
N ILE A 4 7.27 -2.69 16.72
CA ILE A 4 5.85 -2.29 16.67
C ILE A 4 5.50 -1.81 15.26
N MET A 5 6.39 -1.02 14.66
CA MET A 5 6.17 -0.46 13.33
C MET A 5 6.30 -1.51 12.20
N ILE A 6 7.21 -2.48 12.35
CA ILE A 6 7.32 -3.64 11.45
C ILE A 6 6.04 -4.47 11.51
N VAL A 7 5.50 -4.72 12.71
CA VAL A 7 4.22 -5.43 12.89
C VAL A 7 3.08 -4.64 12.26
N TYR A 8 3.02 -3.33 12.47
CA TYR A 8 1.98 -2.47 11.91
C TYR A 8 2.01 -2.44 10.37
N MET A 9 3.21 -2.39 9.78
CA MET A 9 3.42 -2.53 8.33
C MET A 9 3.04 -3.91 7.80
N GLY A 10 3.36 -4.97 8.55
CA GLY A 10 2.96 -6.33 8.22
C GLY A 10 1.44 -6.48 8.17
N ILE A 11 0.73 -5.93 9.16
CA ILE A 11 -0.74 -5.91 9.19
C ILE A 11 -1.28 -5.12 7.99
N TYR A 12 -0.72 -3.94 7.69
CA TYR A 12 -1.11 -3.15 6.53
C TYR A 12 -0.97 -3.94 5.22
N LEU A 13 0.14 -4.65 5.01
CA LEU A 13 0.35 -5.49 3.82
C LEU A 13 -0.69 -6.59 3.74
N LEU A 14 -0.98 -7.26 4.87
CA LEU A 14 -1.96 -8.34 4.94
C LEU A 14 -3.36 -7.84 4.56
N VAL A 15 -3.79 -6.70 5.12
CA VAL A 15 -5.06 -6.05 4.79
C VAL A 15 -5.11 -5.65 3.31
N THR A 16 -4.00 -5.14 2.77
CA THR A 16 -3.93 -4.72 1.36
C THR A 16 -4.06 -5.91 0.40
N VAL A 17 -3.41 -7.04 0.71
CA VAL A 17 -3.52 -8.27 -0.06
C VAL A 17 -4.94 -8.85 0.02
N ILE A 18 -5.55 -8.88 1.22
CA ILE A 18 -6.94 -9.32 1.40
C ILE A 18 -7.88 -8.42 0.58
N ALA A 19 -7.70 -7.10 0.63
CA ALA A 19 -8.52 -6.16 -0.11
C ALA A 19 -8.38 -6.34 -1.63
N ALA A 20 -7.15 -6.55 -2.14
CA ALA A 20 -6.90 -6.83 -3.55
C ALA A 20 -7.52 -8.17 -3.99
N ALA A 21 -7.37 -9.22 -3.18
CA ALA A 21 -7.95 -10.54 -3.44
C ALA A 21 -9.49 -10.51 -3.42
N TYR A 22 -10.08 -9.83 -2.43
CA TYR A 22 -11.53 -9.64 -2.35
C TYR A 22 -12.07 -8.87 -3.56
N SER A 23 -11.36 -7.81 -3.96
CA SER A 23 -11.70 -6.99 -5.12
C SER A 23 -11.70 -7.79 -6.43
N TYR A 24 -10.74 -8.70 -6.57
CA TYR A 24 -10.61 -9.59 -7.73
C TYR A 24 -11.67 -10.71 -7.75
N VAL A 25 -11.79 -11.46 -6.65
CA VAL A 25 -12.61 -12.68 -6.61
C VAL A 25 -14.09 -12.37 -6.56
N LYS A 26 -14.50 -11.47 -5.66
CA LYS A 26 -15.93 -11.32 -5.34
C LYS A 26 -16.59 -10.24 -6.16
N THR A 27 -15.96 -9.09 -6.27
CA THR A 27 -16.54 -7.96 -6.99
C THR A 27 -16.26 -8.01 -8.51
N LYS A 28 -15.30 -8.83 -8.98
CA LYS A 28 -14.81 -8.86 -10.38
C LYS A 28 -14.46 -7.48 -10.96
N ARG A 29 -14.25 -6.51 -10.07
CA ARG A 29 -14.02 -5.10 -10.36
C ARG A 29 -12.59 -4.86 -10.84
N MET A 30 -11.67 -5.72 -10.42
CA MET A 30 -10.24 -5.51 -10.61
C MET A 30 -9.70 -6.33 -11.79
N ASN A 31 -9.11 -5.64 -12.77
CA ASN A 31 -8.47 -6.30 -13.90
C ASN A 31 -7.28 -7.16 -13.42
N ARG A 32 -7.05 -8.32 -14.06
CA ARG A 32 -6.00 -9.29 -13.70
C ARG A 32 -4.61 -8.64 -13.61
N LEU A 33 -4.33 -7.64 -14.46
CA LEU A 33 -3.11 -6.84 -14.44
C LEU A 33 -2.98 -5.96 -13.19
N CYS A 34 -4.07 -5.32 -12.75
CA CYS A 34 -4.07 -4.45 -11.56
C CYS A 34 -3.81 -5.28 -10.28
N VAL A 35 -4.37 -6.49 -10.22
CA VAL A 35 -4.10 -7.44 -9.13
C VAL A 35 -2.63 -7.88 -9.14
N TRP A 36 -2.08 -8.21 -10.31
CA TRP A 36 -0.67 -8.55 -10.42
C TRP A 36 0.25 -7.41 -10.00
N LEU A 37 -0.06 -6.18 -10.41
CA LEU A 37 0.70 -4.98 -10.03
C LEU A 37 0.60 -4.68 -8.53
N THR A 38 -0.57 -4.85 -7.91
CA THR A 38 -0.76 -4.67 -6.46
C THR A 38 -0.02 -5.75 -5.65
N LEU A 39 0.03 -7.00 -6.12
CA LEU A 39 0.84 -8.05 -5.52
C LEU A 39 2.34 -7.76 -5.65
N LEU A 40 2.78 -7.31 -6.82
CA LEU A 40 4.19 -6.97 -7.07
C LEU A 40 4.65 -5.79 -6.20
N THR A 41 3.79 -4.79 -5.99
CA THR A 41 4.07 -3.68 -5.07
C THR A 41 4.05 -4.11 -3.60
N CYS A 42 3.16 -5.03 -3.20
CA CYS A 42 3.22 -5.62 -1.86
C CYS A 42 4.52 -6.40 -1.64
N LEU A 43 4.99 -7.14 -2.65
CA LEU A 43 6.26 -7.86 -2.60
C LEU A 43 7.43 -6.89 -2.46
N LEU A 44 7.44 -5.81 -3.24
CA LEU A 44 8.45 -4.74 -3.12
C LEU A 44 8.47 -4.15 -1.71
N LEU A 45 7.30 -3.82 -1.15
CA LEU A 45 7.19 -3.29 0.22
C LEU A 45 7.68 -4.29 1.28
N LEU A 46 7.37 -5.58 1.11
CA LEU A 46 7.82 -6.63 2.02
C LEU A 46 9.35 -6.79 1.98
N VAL A 47 9.95 -6.76 0.80
CA VAL A 47 11.41 -6.78 0.64
C VAL A 47 12.04 -5.53 1.28
N THR A 48 11.49 -4.34 1.04
CA THR A 48 12.00 -3.12 1.69
C THR A 48 11.86 -3.17 3.21
N LEU A 49 10.78 -3.76 3.73
CA LEU A 49 10.56 -3.94 5.16
C LEU A 49 11.55 -4.93 5.77
N TYR A 50 11.87 -6.02 5.06
CA TYR A 50 12.89 -6.97 5.48
C TYR A 50 14.27 -6.32 5.61
N PHE A 51 14.69 -5.54 4.60
CA PHE A 51 15.95 -4.82 4.66
C PHE A 51 15.94 -3.73 5.74
N TYR A 52 14.82 -3.03 5.94
CA TYR A 52 14.65 -2.04 7.01
C TYR A 52 14.78 -2.67 8.40
N ALA A 53 14.26 -3.88 8.59
CA ALA A 53 14.35 -4.61 9.85
C ALA A 53 15.80 -4.96 10.22
N GLN A 54 16.66 -5.24 9.22
CA GLN A 54 18.07 -5.54 9.45
C GLN A 54 18.92 -4.29 9.66
N ARG A 55 18.86 -3.33 8.74
CA ARG A 55 19.66 -2.11 8.80
C ARG A 55 18.96 -0.97 8.06
N TYR A 56 18.77 0.14 8.74
CA TYR A 56 18.16 1.33 8.14
C TYR A 56 19.07 1.94 7.07
N GLN A 57 18.51 2.14 5.87
CA GLN A 57 19.11 2.92 4.79
C GLN A 57 18.08 3.88 4.18
N PRO A 58 18.48 5.11 3.80
CA PRO A 58 17.56 6.11 3.23
C PRO A 58 16.86 5.64 1.94
N VAL A 59 17.49 4.74 1.17
CA VAL A 59 16.90 4.14 -0.03
C VAL A 59 15.61 3.36 0.28
N GLN A 60 15.51 2.77 1.48
CA GLN A 60 14.31 2.02 1.88
C GLN A 60 13.09 2.91 2.01
N MET A 61 13.27 4.17 2.46
CA MET A 61 12.17 5.14 2.52
C MET A 61 11.62 5.50 1.16
N VAL A 62 12.52 5.64 0.17
CA VAL A 62 12.10 5.85 -1.22
C VAL A 62 11.30 4.62 -1.69
N GLY A 63 11.76 3.42 -1.37
CA GLY A 63 11.02 2.18 -1.63
C GLY A 63 9.62 2.15 -1.00
N PHE A 64 9.48 2.54 0.26
CA PHE A 64 8.19 2.66 0.94
C PHE A 64 7.29 3.72 0.27
N ALA A 65 7.82 4.90 -0.01
CA ALA A 65 7.07 5.98 -0.65
C ALA A 65 6.55 5.58 -2.04
N VAL A 66 7.41 4.96 -2.85
CA VAL A 66 7.04 4.47 -4.18
C VAL A 66 6.00 3.36 -4.08
N GLY A 67 6.20 2.37 -3.21
CA GLY A 67 5.26 1.27 -3.02
C GLY A 67 3.87 1.76 -2.60
N PHE A 68 3.80 2.67 -1.64
CA PHE A 68 2.54 3.28 -1.20
C PHE A 68 1.86 4.13 -2.27
N THR A 69 2.62 4.92 -3.01
CA THR A 69 2.09 5.76 -4.10
C THR A 69 1.52 4.89 -5.22
N LEU A 70 2.18 3.79 -5.56
CA LEU A 70 1.70 2.84 -6.56
C LEU A 70 0.43 2.12 -6.09
N ILE A 71 0.37 1.67 -4.84
CA ILE A 71 -0.84 1.02 -4.29
C ILE A 71 -2.01 2.01 -4.31
N SER A 72 -1.83 3.24 -3.82
CA SER A 72 -2.89 4.25 -3.87
C SER A 72 -3.35 4.54 -5.31
N SER A 73 -2.41 4.70 -6.24
CA SER A 73 -2.71 4.93 -7.67
C SER A 73 -3.48 3.79 -8.32
N LEU A 74 -3.09 2.53 -8.05
CA LEU A 74 -3.74 1.35 -8.60
C LEU A 74 -5.19 1.20 -8.11
N PHE A 75 -5.41 1.46 -6.82
CA PHE A 75 -6.76 1.43 -6.25
C PHE A 75 -7.63 2.60 -6.74
N LEU A 76 -7.04 3.80 -6.89
CA LEU A 76 -7.73 4.95 -7.46
C LEU A 76 -8.12 4.68 -8.92
N TYR A 77 -7.19 4.18 -9.74
CA TYR A 77 -7.44 3.80 -11.13
C TYR A 77 -8.56 2.75 -11.24
N ASN A 78 -8.57 1.77 -10.33
CA ASN A 78 -9.62 0.75 -10.33
C ASN A 78 -11.00 1.35 -10.01
N GLY A 79 -11.07 2.27 -9.06
CA GLY A 79 -12.36 2.88 -8.67
C GLY A 79 -12.85 3.99 -9.59
N THR A 80 -11.98 4.65 -10.38
CA THR A 80 -12.41 5.66 -11.38
C THR A 80 -12.95 5.02 -12.66
N ARG A 81 -12.48 3.81 -13.01
CA ARG A 81 -12.92 3.06 -14.20
C ARG A 81 -14.39 2.63 -14.15
N GLU A 82 -14.98 2.55 -12.96
CA GLU A 82 -16.36 2.08 -12.74
C GLU A 82 -17.44 3.16 -12.86
N GLY A 83 -17.10 4.44 -13.06
CA GLY A 83 -18.08 5.51 -13.28
C GLY A 83 -19.01 5.81 -12.09
N THR A 84 -18.96 5.04 -11.01
CA THR A 84 -19.78 5.25 -9.81
C THR A 84 -19.02 6.02 -8.75
N GLN A 85 -19.57 7.19 -8.39
CA GLN A 85 -19.25 7.99 -7.20
C GLN A 85 -17.75 8.28 -7.00
N PHE A 86 -17.16 8.95 -7.99
CA PHE A 86 -15.79 9.48 -7.97
C PHE A 86 -15.38 10.09 -6.61
N ILE A 87 -16.27 10.84 -5.97
CA ILE A 87 -16.04 11.48 -4.67
C ILE A 87 -15.71 10.45 -3.59
N TYR A 88 -16.42 9.32 -3.53
CA TYR A 88 -16.20 8.30 -2.50
C TYR A 88 -14.90 7.55 -2.76
N THR A 89 -14.62 7.20 -4.01
CA THR A 89 -13.35 6.57 -4.42
C THR A 89 -12.16 7.49 -4.12
N PHE A 90 -12.30 8.78 -4.44
CA PHE A 90 -11.29 9.79 -4.19
C PHE A 90 -11.06 9.99 -2.69
N LEU A 91 -12.12 10.12 -1.90
CA LEU A 91 -12.02 10.29 -0.44
C LEU A 91 -11.36 9.08 0.23
N PHE A 92 -11.71 7.86 -0.21
CA PHE A 92 -11.09 6.63 0.30
C PHE A 92 -9.60 6.54 -0.08
N SER A 93 -9.24 6.99 -1.29
CA SER A 93 -7.86 7.07 -1.75
C SER A 93 -7.05 8.14 -1.00
N ALA A 94 -7.64 9.32 -0.76
CA ALA A 94 -7.04 10.40 0.00
C ALA A 94 -6.82 10.01 1.47
N GLY A 95 -7.80 9.35 2.08
CA GLY A 95 -7.65 8.77 3.42
C GLY A 95 -6.51 7.75 3.49
N ARG A 96 -6.40 6.88 2.48
CA ARG A 96 -5.28 5.93 2.38
C ARG A 96 -3.93 6.63 2.20
N PHE A 97 -3.87 7.68 1.40
CA PHE A 97 -2.66 8.49 1.23
C PHE A 97 -2.22 9.15 2.54
N LEU A 98 -3.15 9.68 3.34
CA LEU A 98 -2.84 10.22 4.67
C LEU A 98 -2.27 9.14 5.61
N LEU A 99 -2.83 7.93 5.57
CA LEU A 99 -2.26 6.80 6.32
C LEU A 99 -0.84 6.47 5.85
N HIS A 100 -0.58 6.42 4.54
CA HIS A 100 0.77 6.20 3.99
C HIS A 100 1.76 7.28 4.41
N LEU A 101 1.33 8.54 4.46
CA LEU A 101 2.15 9.66 4.91
C LEU A 101 2.48 9.51 6.40
N GLN A 102 1.49 9.15 7.25
CA GLN A 102 1.72 8.85 8.66
C GLN A 102 2.72 7.70 8.82
N PHE A 103 2.58 6.65 8.03
CA PHE A 103 3.51 5.51 8.01
C PHE A 103 4.94 5.92 7.66
N LEU A 104 5.13 6.79 6.66
CA LEU A 104 6.44 7.32 6.29
C LEU A 104 7.06 8.17 7.41
N ILE A 105 6.26 9.04 8.03
CA ILE A 105 6.71 9.89 9.14
C ILE A 105 7.11 9.03 10.34
N LEU A 106 6.30 8.03 10.69
CA LEU A 106 6.63 7.08 11.76
C LEU A 106 7.91 6.31 11.43
N LEU A 107 8.05 5.83 10.18
CA LEU A 107 9.26 5.14 9.71
C LEU A 107 10.52 5.97 9.84
N TYR A 108 10.38 7.29 9.69
CA TYR A 108 11.45 8.27 9.83
C TYR A 108 11.81 8.56 11.27
N ILE A 109 10.81 8.80 12.11
CA ILE A 109 11.02 9.11 13.53
C ILE A 109 11.61 7.89 14.27
N PHE A 110 11.19 6.68 13.92
CA PHE A 110 11.63 5.44 14.56
C PHE A 110 12.80 4.72 13.85
N ARG A 111 13.62 5.48 13.12
CA ARG A 111 14.88 5.05 12.49
C ARG A 111 15.78 4.21 13.39
#